data_AF-A0A965U3V5-F1
#
_entry.id   AF-A0A965U3V5-F1
#
_cell.length_a   1.000
_cell.length_b   1.000
_cell.length_c   1.000
_cell.angle_alpha   90.00
_cell.angle_beta   90.00
_cell.angle_gamma   90.00
#
_symmetry.space_group_name_H-M   'P 1'
#
loop_
_entity.id
_entity.type
_entity.pdbx_description
1 polymer ?
#
loop_
_entity_poly.entity_id
_entity_poly.type
_entity_poly.pdbx_seq_one_letter_code
_entity_poly.pdbx_strand_id
1 'polypeptide(L)'
;MQLAKEKEPVLQANRDLEAIRSFNEREEALMAKATQAEQERTRALEGIAAQLGVSADSLTVSALAAYAAPPMRETLQKAARELAAKLQELRAQNNINRQLLEINLSFAAFLLDTMAREESLSSTYGASGGETEPSASGIYRFLDSEI
;
A
#
# COMPACT_ATOMS: atom_id res chain seq x y z
N MET A 1 5.87 8.70 8.77
CA MET A 1 5.15 8.80 10.06
C MET A 1 4.06 9.85 10.01
N GLN A 2 4.40 11.13 9.96
CA GLN A 2 3.41 12.20 9.85
C GLN A 2 2.55 12.07 8.57
N LEU A 3 3.19 11.81 7.43
CA LEU A 3 2.50 11.58 6.15
C LEU A 3 1.43 10.48 6.19
N ALA A 4 1.74 9.36 6.85
CA ALA A 4 0.84 8.23 6.91
C ALA A 4 -0.37 8.48 7.83
N LYS A 5 -0.20 9.30 8.89
CA LYS A 5 -1.28 9.80 9.75
C LYS A 5 -2.12 10.87 9.06
N GLU A 6 -1.51 11.73 8.24
CA GLU A 6 -2.20 12.72 7.41
C GLU A 6 -3.09 12.06 6.32
N LYS A 7 -2.68 10.89 5.81
CA LYS A 7 -3.42 10.13 4.78
C LYS A 7 -4.71 9.50 5.32
N GLU A 8 -4.72 9.08 6.58
CA GLU A 8 -5.84 8.37 7.23
C GLU A 8 -7.19 9.12 7.14
N PRO A 9 -7.32 10.41 7.55
CA PRO A 9 -8.60 11.13 7.47
C PRO A 9 -9.06 11.35 6.02
N VAL A 10 -8.13 11.47 5.08
CA VAL A 10 -8.47 11.63 3.64
C VAL A 10 -9.06 10.33 3.08
N LEU A 11 -8.50 9.18 3.48
CA LEU A 11 -9.05 7.87 3.12
C LEU A 11 -10.41 7.62 3.77
N GLN A 12 -10.64 8.09 4.99
CA GLN A 12 -11.96 8.00 5.65
C GLN A 12 -13.02 8.87 4.96
N ALA A 13 -12.64 10.04 4.44
CA ALA A 13 -13.56 10.97 3.79
C ALA A 13 -14.03 10.53 2.40
N ASN A 14 -13.32 9.59 1.75
CA ASN A 14 -13.71 8.91 0.51
C ASN A 14 -14.00 9.81 -0.71
N ARG A 15 -13.46 11.03 -0.76
CA ARG A 15 -13.89 12.06 -1.72
C ARG A 15 -12.77 12.75 -2.49
N ASP A 16 -11.50 12.52 -2.17
CA ASP A 16 -10.39 13.32 -2.70
C ASP A 16 -9.28 12.46 -3.32
N LEU A 17 -9.43 12.16 -4.61
CA LEU A 17 -8.44 11.42 -5.41
C LEU A 17 -7.14 12.22 -5.64
N GLU A 18 -7.23 13.56 -5.66
CA GLU A 18 -6.09 14.43 -5.88
C GLU A 18 -5.18 14.46 -4.65
N ALA A 19 -5.77 14.54 -3.45
CA ALA A 19 -5.05 14.39 -2.20
C ALA A 19 -4.39 13.00 -2.08
N ILE A 20 -5.07 11.92 -2.47
CA ILE A 20 -4.48 10.57 -2.48
C ILE A 20 -3.26 10.51 -3.40
N ARG A 21 -3.33 11.10 -4.60
CA ARG A 21 -2.19 11.18 -5.52
C ARG A 21 -1.02 11.96 -4.90
N SER A 22 -1.28 13.11 -4.29
CA SER A 22 -0.25 13.90 -3.60
C SER A 22 0.43 13.12 -2.48
N PHE A 23 -0.30 12.30 -1.72
CA PHE A 23 0.30 11.44 -0.71
C PHE A 23 1.23 10.40 -1.32
N ASN A 24 0.85 9.77 -2.44
CA ASN A 24 1.70 8.77 -3.11
C ASN A 24 3.02 9.41 -3.60
N GLU A 25 2.98 10.59 -4.21
CA GLU A 25 4.18 11.31 -4.64
C GLU A 25 5.12 11.63 -3.47
N ARG A 26 4.56 12.06 -2.33
CA ARG A 26 5.32 12.31 -1.09
C ARG A 26 5.89 11.00 -0.52
N GLU A 27 5.17 9.88 -0.62
CA GLU A 27 5.63 8.55 -0.19
C GLU A 27 6.79 8.06 -1.06
N GLU A 28 6.71 8.21 -2.38
CA GLU A 28 7.80 7.88 -3.32
C GLU A 28 9.07 8.66 -3.02
N ALA A 29 8.95 9.97 -2.78
CA ALA A 29 10.09 10.81 -2.41
C ALA A 29 10.73 10.37 -1.08
N LEU A 30 9.94 9.93 -0.11
CA LEU A 30 10.45 9.39 1.16
C LEU A 30 11.09 8.01 0.99
N MET A 31 10.53 7.15 0.12
CA MET A 31 11.12 5.85 -0.21
C MET A 31 12.48 5.99 -0.88
N ALA A 32 12.64 6.97 -1.78
CA ALA A 32 13.92 7.27 -2.40
C ALA A 32 14.98 7.66 -1.34
N LYS A 33 14.61 8.53 -0.38
CA LYS A 33 15.49 8.90 0.74
C LYS A 33 15.82 7.71 1.65
N ALA A 34 14.85 6.86 1.95
CA ALA A 34 15.05 5.66 2.75
C ALA A 34 16.00 4.68 2.05
N THR A 35 15.86 4.52 0.73
CA THR A 35 16.74 3.69 -0.09
C THR A 35 18.19 4.21 -0.05
N GLN A 36 18.37 5.53 -0.18
CA GLN A 36 19.71 6.13 -0.06
C GLN A 36 20.31 5.90 1.32
N ALA A 37 19.55 6.13 2.39
CA ALA A 37 20.02 5.90 3.75
C ALA A 37 20.42 4.43 4.00
N GLU A 38 19.68 3.49 3.41
CA GLU A 38 19.99 2.07 3.50
C GLU A 38 21.27 1.69 2.74
N GLN A 39 21.53 2.32 1.59
CA GLN A 39 22.78 2.17 0.86
C GLN A 39 23.96 2.71 1.68
N GLU A 40 23.82 3.88 2.31
CA GLU A 40 24.84 4.45 3.19
C GLU A 40 25.12 3.54 4.39
N ARG A 41 24.07 3.00 5.02
CA ARG A 41 24.17 2.01 6.10
C ARG A 41 24.95 0.77 5.66
N THR A 42 24.63 0.25 4.47
CA THR A 42 25.27 -0.96 3.91
C THR A 42 26.75 -0.71 3.63
N ARG A 43 27.10 0.42 3.01
CA ARG A 43 28.51 0.81 2.78
C ARG A 43 29.30 0.96 4.08
N ALA A 44 28.68 1.55 5.11
CA ALA A 44 29.31 1.67 6.42
C ALA A 44 29.57 0.30 7.05
N LEU A 45 28.61 -0.63 6.93
CA LEU A 45 28.78 -2.01 7.39
C LEU A 45 29.87 -2.76 6.64
N GLU A 46 29.93 -2.65 5.32
CA GLU A 46 30.98 -3.27 4.50
C GLU A 46 32.37 -2.78 4.93
N GLY A 47 32.52 -1.47 5.17
CA GLY A 47 33.77 -0.89 5.65
C GLY A 47 34.18 -1.44 7.03
N ILE A 48 33.23 -1.56 7.96
CA ILE A 48 33.50 -2.12 9.29
C ILE A 48 33.80 -3.62 9.20
N ALA A 49 33.04 -4.37 8.40
CA ALA A 49 33.21 -5.80 8.20
C ALA A 49 34.60 -6.13 7.62
N ALA A 50 35.06 -5.33 6.65
CA ALA A 50 36.40 -5.44 6.08
C ALA A 50 37.50 -5.21 7.14
N GLN A 51 37.34 -4.23 8.03
CA GLN A 51 38.29 -3.97 9.12
C GLN A 51 38.30 -5.09 10.18
N LEU A 52 37.14 -5.72 10.41
CA LEU A 52 36.99 -6.81 11.38
C LEU A 52 37.28 -8.20 10.79
N GLY A 53 37.49 -8.31 9.47
CA GLY A 53 37.74 -9.59 8.78
C GLY A 53 36.54 -10.53 8.78
N VAL A 54 35.32 -10.00 8.81
CA VAL A 54 34.06 -10.76 8.87
C VAL A 54 33.17 -10.43 7.67
N SER A 55 32.17 -11.26 7.39
CA SER A 55 31.19 -10.98 6.34
C SER A 55 30.19 -9.92 6.77
N ALA A 56 29.94 -8.92 5.92
CA ALA A 56 28.96 -7.86 6.14
C ALA A 56 27.53 -8.40 6.35
N ASP A 57 27.17 -9.48 5.66
CA ASP A 57 25.83 -10.10 5.76
C ASP A 57 25.57 -10.74 7.13
N SER A 58 26.64 -11.12 7.85
CA SER A 58 26.55 -11.69 9.19
C SER A 58 26.54 -10.63 10.30
N LEU A 59 26.76 -9.36 9.95
CA LEU A 59 27.02 -8.29 10.91
C LEU A 59 25.73 -7.64 11.40
N THR A 60 25.24 -8.09 12.57
CA THR A 60 24.10 -7.47 13.24
C THR A 60 24.52 -6.27 14.10
N VAL A 61 23.60 -5.38 14.43
CA VAL A 61 23.86 -4.28 15.38
C VAL A 61 24.31 -4.81 16.74
N SER A 62 23.75 -5.93 17.19
CA SER A 62 24.17 -6.59 18.44
C SER A 62 25.60 -7.11 18.36
N ALA A 63 26.01 -7.66 17.21
CA ALA A 63 27.38 -8.09 16.99
C ALA A 63 28.35 -6.90 16.98
N LEU A 64 28.01 -5.82 16.27
CA LEU A 64 28.79 -4.57 16.27
C LEU A 64 28.94 -3.95 17.66
N ALA A 65 27.87 -3.97 18.46
CA ALA A 65 27.89 -3.46 19.82
C ALA A 65 28.90 -4.19 20.72
N ALA A 66 29.21 -5.46 20.44
CA ALA A 66 30.23 -6.21 21.17
C ALA A 66 31.66 -5.69 20.90
N TYR A 67 31.93 -5.20 19.69
CA TYR A 67 33.22 -4.61 19.32
C TYR A 67 33.36 -3.14 19.74
N ALA A 68 32.26 -2.43 19.95
CA ALA A 68 32.28 -1.03 20.37
C ALA A 68 32.55 -0.89 21.87
N ALA A 69 33.43 0.04 22.25
CA ALA A 69 33.60 0.47 23.65
C ALA A 69 32.48 1.46 24.06
N PRO A 70 32.16 1.59 25.36
CA PRO A 70 31.35 2.69 25.85
C PRO A 70 32.02 4.05 25.54
N PRO A 71 31.28 5.11 25.20
CA PRO A 71 29.81 5.23 25.11
C PRO A 71 29.23 4.82 23.75
N MET A 72 30.07 4.52 22.75
CA MET A 72 29.65 4.23 21.37
C MET A 72 28.67 3.06 21.30
N ARG A 73 28.89 2.02 22.11
CA ARG A 73 27.97 0.88 22.25
C ARG A 73 26.54 1.30 22.61
N GLU A 74 26.40 2.20 23.57
CA GLU A 74 25.09 2.66 24.06
C GLU A 74 24.38 3.49 23.00
N THR A 75 25.11 4.38 22.33
CA THR A 75 24.60 5.18 21.21
C THR A 75 24.09 4.30 20.08
N LEU A 76 24.85 3.27 19.69
CA LEU A 76 24.47 2.34 18.64
C LEU A 76 23.20 1.56 18.99
N GLN A 77 23.13 1.02 20.22
CA GLN A 77 21.95 0.30 20.68
C GLN A 77 20.72 1.20 20.81
N LYS A 78 20.90 2.46 21.24
CA LYS A 78 19.83 3.45 21.32
C LYS A 78 19.27 3.75 19.92
N ALA A 79 20.13 4.07 18.96
CA ALA A 79 19.72 4.37 17.59
C ALA A 79 18.96 3.18 16.96
N ALA A 80 19.43 1.95 17.18
CA ALA A 80 18.76 0.76 16.65
C ALA A 80 17.37 0.52 17.26
N ARG A 81 17.21 0.75 18.58
CA ARG A 81 15.90 0.67 19.23
C ARG A 81 14.94 1.72 18.70
N GLU A 82 15.40 2.97 18.55
CA GLU A 82 14.58 4.07 18.00
C GLU A 82 14.14 3.78 16.57
N LEU A 83 15.04 3.28 15.72
CA LEU A 83 14.71 2.88 14.36
C LEU A 83 13.69 1.73 14.32
N ALA A 84 13.90 0.69 15.14
CA ALA A 84 12.98 -0.44 15.22
C ALA A 84 11.57 -0.02 15.63
N ALA A 85 11.46 0.86 16.64
CA ALA A 85 10.18 1.41 17.08
C ALA A 85 9.50 2.21 15.96
N LYS A 86 10.26 3.06 15.23
CA LYS A 86 9.71 3.83 14.11
C LYS A 86 9.24 2.97 12.94
N LEU A 87 9.95 1.89 12.65
CA LEU A 87 9.55 0.92 11.62
C LEU A 87 8.27 0.18 12.02
N GLN A 88 8.12 -0.19 13.29
CA GLN A 88 6.88 -0.80 13.78
C GLN A 88 5.69 0.17 13.67
N GLU A 89 5.87 1.42 14.09
CA GLU A 89 4.83 2.46 13.99
C GLU A 89 4.41 2.70 12.52
N LEU A 90 5.39 2.74 11.61
CA LEU A 90 5.14 2.89 10.17
C LEU A 90 4.37 1.69 9.59
N ARG A 91 4.75 0.45 9.95
CA ARG A 91 4.05 -0.76 9.49
C ARG A 91 2.62 -0.80 9.97
N ALA A 92 2.37 -0.45 11.23
CA ALA A 92 1.03 -0.37 11.80
C ALA A 92 0.15 0.62 11.02
N GLN A 93 0.67 1.83 10.78
CA GLN A 93 -0.07 2.87 10.04
C GLN A 93 -0.30 2.46 8.57
N ASN A 94 0.69 1.84 7.92
CA ASN A 94 0.53 1.38 6.54
C ASN A 94 -0.53 0.27 6.44
N ASN A 95 -0.61 -0.63 7.42
CA ASN A 95 -1.64 -1.66 7.47
C ASN A 95 -3.05 -1.05 7.62
N ILE A 96 -3.22 -0.03 8.48
CA ILE A 96 -4.48 0.71 8.61
C ILE A 96 -4.86 1.35 7.27
N ASN A 97 -3.93 2.05 6.62
CA ASN A 97 -4.18 2.69 5.34
C ASN A 97 -4.54 1.67 4.24
N ARG A 98 -3.92 0.49 4.25
CA ARG A 98 -4.29 -0.62 3.34
C ARG A 98 -5.72 -1.10 3.58
N GLN A 99 -6.10 -1.33 4.84
CA GLN A 99 -7.46 -1.75 5.19
C GLN A 99 -8.51 -0.72 4.76
N LEU A 100 -8.23 0.57 4.96
CA LEU A 100 -9.12 1.65 4.51
C LEU A 100 -9.30 1.65 2.99
N LEU A 101 -8.21 1.46 2.23
CA LEU A 101 -8.29 1.36 0.77
C LEU A 101 -9.11 0.15 0.32
N GLU A 102 -8.94 -1.01 0.96
CA GLU A 102 -9.72 -2.21 0.68
C GLU A 102 -11.22 -2.01 0.94
N ILE A 103 -11.58 -1.36 2.05
CA ILE A 103 -12.96 -0.99 2.38
C ILE A 103 -13.55 -0.07 1.32
N ASN A 104 -12.81 0.97 0.93
CA ASN A 104 -13.26 1.95 -0.05
C ASN A 104 -13.50 1.33 -1.43
N LEU A 105 -12.61 0.42 -1.86
CA LEU A 105 -12.78 -0.32 -3.11
C LEU A 105 -13.99 -1.25 -3.05
N SER A 106 -14.18 -1.95 -1.92
CA SER A 106 -15.33 -2.84 -1.70
C SER A 106 -16.65 -2.08 -1.74
N PHE A 107 -16.70 -0.90 -1.14
CA PHE A 107 -17.86 -0.02 -1.16
C PHE A 107 -18.18 0.50 -2.56
N ALA A 108 -17.16 0.94 -3.31
CA ALA A 108 -17.33 1.36 -4.70
C ALA A 108 -17.88 0.22 -5.58
N ALA A 109 -17.33 -1.00 -5.43
CA ALA A 109 -17.82 -2.18 -6.14
C ALA A 109 -19.29 -2.51 -5.80
N PHE A 110 -19.67 -2.43 -4.52
CA PHE A 110 -21.05 -2.63 -4.08
C PHE A 110 -22.02 -1.61 -4.69
N LEU A 111 -21.64 -0.32 -4.74
CA LEU A 111 -22.46 0.72 -5.36
C LEU A 111 -22.65 0.46 -6.85
N LEU A 112 -21.58 0.09 -7.57
CA LEU A 112 -21.64 -0.24 -8.99
C LEU A 112 -22.54 -1.46 -9.27
N ASP A 113 -22.43 -2.52 -8.47
CA ASP A 113 -23.31 -3.70 -8.58
C ASP A 113 -24.77 -3.32 -8.33
N THR A 114 -25.03 -2.51 -7.29
CA THR A 114 -26.39 -2.07 -6.95
C THR A 114 -26.99 -1.24 -8.08
N MET A 115 -26.24 -0.28 -8.65
CA MET A 115 -26.70 0.54 -9.78
C MET A 115 -26.93 -0.30 -11.04
N ALA A 116 -26.05 -1.25 -11.36
CA ALA A 116 -26.23 -2.15 -12.50
C ALA A 116 -27.48 -3.05 -12.34
N ARG A 117 -27.79 -3.44 -11.10
CA ARG A 117 -29.02 -4.20 -10.77
C ARG A 117 -30.27 -3.32 -10.83
N GLU A 118 -30.20 -2.05 -10.43
CA GLU A 118 -31.32 -1.10 -10.57
C GLU A 118 -31.60 -0.77 -12.04
N GLU A 119 -30.57 -0.58 -12.87
CA GLU A 119 -30.73 -0.36 -14.31
C GLU A 119 -31.41 -1.57 -14.98
N SER A 120 -31.02 -2.80 -14.63
CA SER A 120 -31.66 -4.01 -15.16
C SER A 120 -33.11 -4.20 -14.69
N LEU A 121 -33.44 -3.82 -13.45
CA LEU A 121 -34.83 -3.84 -12.95
C LEU A 121 -35.69 -2.73 -13.57
N SER A 122 -35.15 -1.52 -13.77
CA SER A 122 -35.87 -0.42 -14.44
C SER A 122 -36.09 -0.69 -15.93
N SER A 123 -35.17 -1.39 -16.59
CA SER A 123 -35.33 -1.83 -17.98
C SER A 123 -36.40 -2.92 -18.15
N THR A 124 -36.78 -3.60 -17.07
CA THR A 124 -37.85 -4.63 -17.11
C THR A 124 -39.23 -4.02 -16.77
N TYR A 125 -39.27 -2.88 -16.09
CA TYR A 125 -40.50 -2.15 -15.74
C TYR A 125 -40.58 -0.78 -16.44
N GLY A 126 -40.51 -0.81 -17.78
CA GLY A 126 -40.66 0.37 -18.64
C GLY A 126 -41.87 0.27 -19.57
N ALA A 127 -42.99 0.85 -19.14
CA ALA A 127 -44.08 1.36 -19.99
C ALA A 127 -44.81 0.41 -20.97
N SER A 128 -45.37 -0.70 -20.49
CA SER A 128 -46.72 -1.13 -20.89
C SER A 128 -47.16 -2.32 -20.01
N GLY A 129 -48.39 -2.26 -19.48
CA GLY A 129 -49.01 -3.38 -18.78
C GLY A 129 -49.43 -4.46 -19.77
N GLY A 130 -48.46 -5.22 -20.29
CA GLY A 130 -48.67 -6.40 -21.11
C GLY A 130 -47.69 -7.49 -20.71
N GLU A 131 -48.22 -8.63 -20.31
CA GLU A 131 -47.42 -9.84 -20.05
C GLU A 131 -46.58 -10.16 -21.30
N THR A 132 -45.26 -10.07 -21.20
CA THR A 132 -44.36 -10.61 -22.21
C THR A 132 -44.03 -12.05 -21.85
N GLU A 133 -44.65 -12.98 -22.58
CA GLU A 133 -44.28 -14.39 -22.57
C GLU A 133 -42.78 -14.58 -22.91
N PRO A 134 -42.13 -15.62 -22.37
CA PRO A 134 -40.72 -15.85 -22.58
C PRO A 134 -40.48 -16.42 -24.00
N SER A 135 -40.16 -15.55 -24.96
CA SER A 135 -39.64 -16.00 -26.25
C SER A 135 -38.17 -16.37 -26.14
N ALA A 136 -37.92 -17.67 -26.00
CA ALA A 136 -36.64 -18.30 -26.31
C ALA A 136 -36.34 -18.13 -27.81
N SER A 137 -35.46 -17.20 -28.18
CA SER A 137 -34.76 -17.22 -29.48
C SER A 137 -33.78 -16.06 -29.58
N GLY A 138 -32.48 -16.37 -29.64
CA GLY A 138 -31.48 -15.37 -30.05
C GLY A 138 -30.08 -15.59 -29.50
N ILE A 139 -29.61 -16.84 -29.51
CA ILE A 139 -28.19 -17.15 -29.31
C ILE A 139 -27.38 -16.41 -30.37
N TYR A 140 -26.62 -15.40 -29.93
CA TYR A 140 -25.42 -14.81 -30.52
C TYR A 140 -25.11 -15.16 -31.98
N ARG A 141 -25.77 -14.47 -32.92
CA ARG A 141 -25.36 -14.34 -34.33
C ARG A 141 -24.44 -13.13 -34.50
N PHE A 142 -23.31 -13.11 -33.79
CA PHE A 142 -22.35 -11.99 -33.85
C PHE A 142 -20.94 -12.40 -34.31
N LEU A 143 -20.75 -13.66 -34.66
CA LEU A 143 -19.50 -14.18 -35.24
C LEU A 143 -19.83 -14.99 -36.49
N ASP A 144 -20.07 -14.30 -37.61
CA ASP A 144 -19.85 -14.90 -38.93
C ASP A 144 -19.65 -13.83 -40.00
N SER A 145 -18.56 -14.01 -40.77
CA SER A 145 -18.20 -13.42 -42.08
C SER A 145 -17.99 -11.90 -42.19
N GLU A 146 -16.96 -11.36 -42.86
CA GLU A 146 -15.95 -11.85 -43.83
C GLU A 146 -14.92 -10.69 -43.99
N ILE A 147 -13.59 -10.93 -44.06
CA ILE A 147 -12.77 -11.03 -45.31
C ILE A 147 -13.18 -10.07 -46.42
#